data_AF-A0A0R3VYQ1-F1
#
_entry.id   AF-A0A0R3VYQ1-F1
#
_cell.length_a   1.000
_cell.length_b   1.000
_cell.length_c   1.000
_cell.angle_alpha   90.00
_cell.angle_beta   90.00
_cell.angle_gamma   90.00
#
_symmetry.space_group_name_H-M   'P 1'
#
loop_
_entity.id
_entity.type
_entity.pdbx_description
1 polymer ?
#
loop_
_entity_poly.entity_id
_entity_poly.type
_entity_poly.pdbx_seq_one_letter_code
_entity_poly.pdbx_strand_id
1 'polypeptide(L)'
;MDLTEVSHLQCELSKFISRELKHVCSNDCPHNEELDMLVAHGLSLCETNSTRLQFLSKIYKPAHVFVSKETLEQNFTSLLDLLSAASSKSEYNDTQVILCLRIFASMISGSSNLKWLFSSSDLDKLARIQSDLFERVTSFNCLLTNSVLLAQGLCSLEGGSVSEKVQQLLMNPIFNQLIGTTAEKSESFSRLYSKIMMRSDFPSRRLAVIFGVLSIVSESDFADVASSMLNQIIPQNRNDDPLVGLLTSYCFRQWSIHVVKSTNESLVNHLILNDELAPIFEFIFHRQSDPIDALREAVMDTFELLVCLLVRCSTVTVTPPFLHSLLTRVLEQPLWMRNTLVLIHRFLSAVFMETNRTSEQVIEWLVSTGFPVIDMAHPSELSSSATRPFALGCTLILTAHDVALSQSAGEVFALLAVHFSSTESEAMRAWLFTLVWMAKQLRGVSHAFLDKVFNLAPSLPSALIKNYTQCFTEEGLSTLLHAYRYCLTKKGLKRSPITPPDLALLSRAFRSQDRQVYLRPGCYSGPSDFF
;
A
#
# COMPACT_ATOMS: atom_id res chain seq x y z
N MET A 1 16.49 -21.52 -51.29
CA MET A 1 16.90 -20.96 -49.99
C MET A 1 16.08 -21.66 -48.93
N ASP A 2 16.74 -22.30 -47.99
CA ASP A 2 16.10 -23.09 -46.96
C ASP A 2 15.36 -22.17 -45.98
N LEU A 3 14.11 -22.49 -45.62
CA LEU A 3 13.27 -21.67 -44.74
C LEU A 3 13.93 -21.43 -43.37
N THR A 4 14.78 -22.35 -42.94
CA THR A 4 15.61 -22.28 -41.73
C THR A 4 16.73 -21.24 -41.83
N GLU A 5 17.40 -21.11 -42.98
CA GLU A 5 18.44 -20.08 -43.20
C GLU A 5 17.86 -18.67 -43.22
N VAL A 6 16.66 -18.50 -43.80
CA VAL A 6 15.95 -17.21 -43.81
C VAL A 6 15.59 -16.78 -42.38
N SER A 7 15.06 -17.69 -41.57
CA SER A 7 14.72 -17.41 -40.17
C SER A 7 15.94 -17.06 -39.30
N HIS A 8 17.09 -17.69 -39.58
CA HIS A 8 18.34 -17.43 -38.88
C HIS A 8 18.93 -16.07 -39.26
N LEU A 9 18.96 -15.75 -40.56
CA LEU A 9 19.39 -14.44 -41.08
C LEU A 9 18.49 -13.31 -40.58
N GLN A 10 17.18 -13.49 -40.49
CA GLN A 10 16.25 -12.51 -39.92
C GLN A 10 16.47 -12.30 -38.41
N CYS A 11 16.74 -13.37 -37.66
CA CYS A 11 17.05 -13.27 -36.23
C CYS A 11 18.37 -12.53 -36.00
N GLU A 12 19.40 -12.83 -36.78
CA GLU A 12 20.69 -12.12 -36.75
C GLU A 12 20.57 -10.67 -37.22
N LEU A 13 19.74 -10.38 -38.24
CA LEU A 13 19.47 -9.02 -38.69
C LEU A 13 18.67 -8.22 -37.64
N SER A 14 17.70 -8.83 -36.96
CA SER A 14 16.99 -8.21 -35.83
C SER A 14 17.93 -7.92 -34.66
N LYS A 15 18.87 -8.82 -34.34
CA LYS A 15 19.91 -8.60 -33.34
C LYS A 15 20.91 -7.54 -33.77
N PHE A 16 21.28 -7.51 -35.06
CA PHE A 16 22.17 -6.52 -35.66
C PHE A 16 21.53 -5.14 -35.62
N ILE A 17 20.30 -4.97 -36.11
CA ILE A 17 19.52 -3.72 -36.02
C ILE A 17 19.37 -3.31 -34.55
N SER A 18 19.10 -4.25 -33.63
CA SER A 18 19.04 -3.94 -32.18
C SER A 18 20.40 -3.50 -31.59
N ARG A 19 21.54 -3.94 -32.15
CA ARG A 19 22.89 -3.55 -31.75
C ARG A 19 23.29 -2.21 -32.36
N GLU A 20 22.98 -1.99 -33.64
CA GLU A 20 23.21 -0.74 -34.35
C GLU A 20 22.34 0.39 -33.79
N LEU A 21 21.07 0.11 -33.46
CA LEU A 21 20.20 1.05 -32.74
C LEU A 21 20.79 1.49 -31.39
N LYS A 22 21.54 0.62 -30.68
CA LYS A 22 22.26 1.01 -29.46
C LYS A 22 23.48 1.90 -29.72
N HIS A 23 24.11 1.78 -30.90
CA HIS A 23 25.29 2.57 -31.28
C HIS A 23 24.93 3.95 -31.84
N VAL A 24 23.77 4.08 -32.50
CA VAL A 24 23.30 5.35 -33.12
C VAL A 24 22.71 6.34 -32.08
N CYS A 25 22.31 5.88 -30.89
CA CYS A 25 21.74 6.71 -29.82
C CYS A 25 22.73 7.64 -29.07
N SER A 26 23.95 7.86 -29.57
CA SER A 26 24.86 8.87 -29.00
C SER A 26 24.54 10.26 -29.58
N ASN A 27 23.52 10.90 -29.01
CA ASN A 27 23.11 12.32 -28.98
C ASN A 27 23.29 13.30 -30.16
N ASP A 28 23.98 13.01 -31.27
CA ASP A 28 24.10 13.93 -32.41
C ASP A 28 24.42 13.17 -33.72
N CYS A 29 23.51 12.30 -34.17
CA CYS A 29 23.70 11.60 -35.44
C CYS A 29 22.87 12.25 -36.57
N PRO A 30 23.48 12.73 -37.67
CA PRO A 30 22.77 13.40 -38.78
C PRO A 30 21.97 12.46 -39.70
N HIS A 31 21.77 11.19 -39.33
CA HIS A 31 21.20 10.12 -40.17
C HIS A 31 19.79 9.66 -39.74
N ASN A 32 18.85 10.60 -39.49
CA ASN A 32 17.47 10.25 -39.14
C ASN A 32 16.75 9.44 -40.25
N GLU A 33 17.05 9.69 -41.53
CA GLU A 33 16.42 8.97 -42.65
C GLU A 33 16.84 7.49 -42.73
N GLU A 34 18.08 7.16 -42.37
CA GLU A 34 18.56 5.77 -42.33
C GLU A 34 17.91 5.00 -41.19
N LEU A 35 17.69 5.67 -40.05
CA LEU A 35 17.00 5.10 -38.89
C LEU A 35 15.55 4.76 -39.22
N ASP A 36 14.83 5.65 -39.90
CA ASP A 36 13.44 5.44 -40.31
C ASP A 36 13.30 4.24 -41.26
N MET A 37 14.19 4.14 -42.25
CA MET A 37 14.22 3.00 -43.17
C MET A 37 14.53 1.69 -42.45
N LEU A 38 15.46 1.69 -41.49
CA LEU A 38 15.79 0.51 -40.69
C LEU A 38 14.63 0.08 -39.79
N VAL A 39 13.87 1.03 -39.22
CA VAL A 39 12.68 0.75 -38.42
C VAL A 39 11.57 0.17 -39.28
N ALA A 40 11.25 0.79 -40.42
CA ALA A 40 10.24 0.29 -41.36
C ALA A 40 10.60 -1.10 -41.90
N HIS A 41 11.87 -1.29 -42.29
CA HIS A 41 12.35 -2.58 -42.77
C HIS A 41 12.30 -3.65 -41.65
N GLY A 42 12.78 -3.32 -40.45
CA GLY A 42 12.73 -4.22 -39.30
C GLY A 42 11.31 -4.65 -38.92
N LEU A 43 10.32 -3.76 -39.00
CA LEU A 43 8.91 -4.09 -38.79
C LEU A 43 8.36 -5.02 -39.89
N SER A 44 8.73 -4.80 -41.14
CA SER A 44 8.27 -5.66 -42.26
C SER A 44 8.82 -7.08 -42.18
N LEU A 45 9.99 -7.28 -41.56
CA LEU A 45 10.59 -8.59 -41.31
C LEU A 45 9.98 -9.35 -40.13
N CYS A 46 9.14 -8.70 -39.32
CA CYS A 46 8.50 -9.35 -38.19
C CYS A 46 7.22 -10.09 -38.64
N GLU A 47 7.28 -11.42 -38.63
CA GLU A 47 6.20 -12.30 -39.10
C GLU A 47 5.02 -12.41 -38.13
N THR A 48 5.25 -12.23 -36.82
CA THR A 48 4.22 -12.38 -35.78
C THR A 48 3.98 -11.09 -35.01
N ASN A 49 2.78 -10.94 -34.46
CA ASN A 49 2.43 -9.83 -33.56
C ASN A 49 3.37 -9.76 -32.36
N SER A 50 3.80 -10.89 -31.81
CA SER A 50 4.76 -10.94 -30.71
C SER A 50 6.13 -10.39 -31.11
N THR A 51 6.65 -10.80 -32.28
CA THR A 51 7.94 -10.29 -32.78
C THR A 51 7.90 -8.80 -33.11
N ARG A 52 6.79 -8.31 -33.69
CA ARG A 52 6.55 -6.88 -33.95
C ARG A 52 6.56 -6.08 -32.64
N LEU A 53 5.84 -6.58 -31.64
CA LEU A 53 5.76 -5.94 -30.33
C LEU A 53 7.12 -5.89 -29.61
N GLN A 54 7.88 -6.98 -29.65
CA GLN A 54 9.24 -7.03 -29.10
C GLN A 54 10.18 -6.07 -29.82
N PHE A 55 10.08 -5.96 -31.15
CA PHE A 55 10.86 -5.01 -31.94
C PHE A 55 10.55 -3.56 -31.54
N LEU A 56 9.27 -3.18 -31.51
CA LEU A 56 8.84 -1.85 -31.05
C LEU A 56 9.30 -1.56 -29.61
N SER A 57 9.26 -2.56 -28.71
CA SER A 57 9.74 -2.40 -27.33
C SER A 57 11.23 -2.11 -27.21
N LYS A 58 12.03 -2.51 -28.21
CA LYS A 58 13.47 -2.22 -28.23
C LYS A 58 13.76 -0.83 -28.77
N ILE A 59 12.96 -0.36 -29.73
CA ILE A 59 13.04 1.00 -30.27
C ILE A 59 12.62 1.99 -29.18
N TYR A 60 11.42 1.81 -28.63
CA TYR A 60 10.83 2.74 -27.66
C TYR A 60 11.13 2.34 -26.21
N LYS A 61 12.41 2.12 -25.92
CA LYS A 61 12.89 2.03 -24.53
C LYS A 61 12.87 3.41 -23.87
N PRO A 62 12.94 3.51 -22.54
CA PRO A 62 13.02 4.80 -21.83
C PRO A 62 14.26 5.67 -22.17
N ALA A 63 15.10 5.27 -23.13
CA ALA A 63 16.16 6.10 -23.70
C ALA A 63 15.70 6.64 -25.05
N HIS A 64 15.70 7.96 -25.20
CA HIS A 64 15.12 8.70 -26.33
C HIS A 64 15.68 8.24 -27.69
N VAL A 65 14.84 7.59 -28.50
CA VAL A 65 15.09 7.35 -29.93
C VAL A 65 14.27 8.34 -30.74
N PHE A 66 14.94 9.19 -31.52
CA PHE A 66 14.30 10.18 -32.39
C PHE A 66 14.09 9.58 -33.78
N VAL A 67 12.89 9.05 -34.03
CA VAL A 67 12.41 8.70 -35.39
C VAL A 67 11.66 9.88 -35.99
N SER A 68 11.50 9.93 -37.32
CA SER A 68 10.68 10.99 -37.93
C SER A 68 9.22 10.89 -37.53
N LYS A 69 8.50 12.01 -37.76
CA LYS A 69 7.07 12.14 -37.49
C LYS A 69 6.26 11.06 -38.20
N GLU A 70 6.56 10.80 -39.47
CA GLU A 70 5.84 9.83 -40.30
C GLU A 70 6.03 8.40 -39.79
N THR A 71 7.27 8.02 -39.44
CA THR A 71 7.57 6.72 -38.82
C THR A 71 6.87 6.57 -37.48
N LEU A 72 6.81 7.64 -36.67
CA LEU A 72 6.13 7.62 -35.37
C LEU A 72 4.60 7.39 -35.52
N GLU A 73 3.96 8.04 -36.50
CA GLU A 73 2.54 7.83 -36.82
C GLU A 73 2.25 6.40 -37.31
N GLN A 74 3.09 5.86 -38.19
CA GLN A 74 2.97 4.48 -38.67
C GLN A 74 3.17 3.45 -37.55
N ASN A 75 4.16 3.68 -36.68
CA ASN A 75 4.44 2.82 -35.54
C ASN A 75 3.29 2.87 -34.52
N PHE A 76 2.67 4.04 -34.32
CA PHE A 76 1.50 4.18 -33.47
C PHE A 76 0.29 3.42 -34.03
N THR A 77 0.01 3.56 -35.32
CA THR A 77 -1.07 2.82 -35.98
C THR A 77 -0.85 1.31 -35.82
N SER A 78 0.38 0.85 -36.07
CA SER A 78 0.77 -0.55 -35.89
C SER A 78 0.62 -1.01 -34.43
N LEU A 79 0.97 -0.16 -33.46
CA LEU A 79 0.81 -0.45 -32.04
C LEU A 79 -0.66 -0.57 -31.64
N LEU A 80 -1.55 0.27 -32.20
CA LEU A 80 -3.00 0.17 -31.96
C LEU A 80 -3.59 -1.12 -32.54
N ASP A 81 -3.10 -1.57 -33.69
CA ASP A 81 -3.49 -2.88 -34.25
C ASP A 81 -3.03 -4.03 -33.35
N LEU A 82 -1.77 -3.99 -32.88
CA LEU A 82 -1.24 -4.99 -31.94
C LEU A 82 -2.00 -4.98 -30.61
N LEU A 83 -2.32 -3.81 -30.07
CA LEU A 83 -3.12 -3.67 -28.87
C LEU A 83 -4.54 -4.20 -29.09
N SER A 84 -5.16 -3.92 -30.23
CA SER A 84 -6.49 -4.45 -30.57
C SER A 84 -6.48 -5.98 -30.67
N ALA A 85 -5.43 -6.57 -31.23
CA ALA A 85 -5.28 -8.02 -31.32
C ALA A 85 -5.06 -8.66 -29.94
N ALA A 86 -4.12 -8.13 -29.15
CA ALA A 86 -3.80 -8.59 -27.80
C ALA A 86 -4.95 -8.35 -26.79
N SER A 87 -5.85 -7.41 -27.11
CA SER A 87 -7.07 -7.15 -26.35
C SER A 87 -8.29 -7.83 -26.96
N SER A 88 -8.18 -8.70 -27.97
CA SER A 88 -9.34 -9.42 -28.54
C SER A 88 -9.92 -10.44 -27.54
N LYS A 89 -11.20 -10.82 -27.66
CA LYS A 89 -11.83 -11.77 -26.71
C LYS A 89 -11.24 -13.18 -26.77
N SER A 90 -10.74 -13.58 -27.94
CA SER A 90 -10.19 -14.91 -28.20
C SER A 90 -8.71 -15.05 -27.84
N GLU A 91 -7.94 -13.95 -27.85
CA GLU A 91 -6.47 -13.97 -27.70
C GLU A 91 -5.96 -13.02 -26.61
N TYR A 92 -6.77 -12.77 -25.57
CA TYR A 92 -6.41 -11.83 -24.52
C TYR A 92 -5.10 -12.21 -23.80
N ASN A 93 -4.18 -11.26 -23.68
CA ASN A 93 -2.88 -11.48 -23.04
C ASN A 93 -2.41 -10.25 -22.24
N ASP A 94 -2.49 -10.33 -20.90
CA ASP A 94 -2.04 -9.27 -19.97
C ASP A 94 -0.64 -8.74 -20.30
N THR A 95 0.30 -9.65 -20.60
CA THR A 95 1.71 -9.28 -20.82
C THR A 95 1.87 -8.47 -22.10
N GLN A 96 1.18 -8.86 -23.17
CA GLN A 96 1.21 -8.14 -24.43
C GLN A 96 0.48 -6.79 -24.32
N VAL A 97 -0.66 -6.73 -23.64
CA VAL A 97 -1.40 -5.48 -23.40
C VAL A 97 -0.55 -4.49 -22.61
N ILE A 98 0.06 -4.91 -21.49
CA ILE A 98 0.94 -4.05 -20.69
C ILE A 98 2.15 -3.59 -21.50
N LEU A 99 2.75 -4.46 -22.31
CA LEU A 99 3.88 -4.10 -23.16
C LEU A 99 3.47 -3.09 -24.24
N CYS A 100 2.30 -3.26 -24.88
CA CYS A 100 1.76 -2.29 -25.82
C CYS A 100 1.59 -0.91 -25.16
N LEU A 101 0.99 -0.86 -23.97
CA LEU A 101 0.76 0.41 -23.27
C LEU A 101 2.06 1.06 -22.76
N ARG A 102 3.07 0.25 -22.42
CA ARG A 102 4.38 0.77 -22.07
C ARG A 102 5.08 1.39 -23.27
N ILE A 103 5.03 0.73 -24.42
CA ILE A 103 5.54 1.27 -25.69
C ILE A 103 4.81 2.56 -26.04
N PHE A 104 3.48 2.59 -25.91
CA PHE A 104 2.67 3.80 -26.11
C PHE A 104 3.12 4.96 -25.22
N ALA A 105 3.26 4.73 -23.92
CA ALA A 105 3.73 5.77 -22.98
C ALA A 105 5.14 6.26 -23.34
N SER A 106 6.06 5.34 -23.69
CA SER A 106 7.44 5.68 -24.07
C SER A 106 7.50 6.46 -25.39
N MET A 107 6.77 6.02 -26.41
CA MET A 107 6.65 6.69 -27.71
C MET A 107 6.23 8.15 -27.55
N ILE A 108 5.26 8.41 -26.67
CA ILE A 108 4.71 9.75 -26.50
C ILE A 108 5.60 10.60 -25.58
N SER A 109 6.19 10.02 -24.53
CA SER A 109 7.10 10.75 -23.65
C SER A 109 8.37 11.28 -24.34
N GLY A 110 8.79 10.65 -25.44
CA GLY A 110 10.04 10.97 -26.14
C GLY A 110 9.96 12.12 -27.16
N SER A 111 8.76 12.62 -27.47
CA SER A 111 8.55 13.58 -28.55
C SER A 111 8.00 14.91 -28.02
N SER A 112 8.79 15.97 -28.11
CA SER A 112 8.50 17.28 -27.53
C SER A 112 7.40 18.10 -28.25
N ASN A 113 6.90 17.65 -29.41
CA ASN A 113 5.92 18.38 -30.24
C ASN A 113 4.77 17.49 -30.78
N LEU A 114 3.99 16.89 -29.88
CA LEU A 114 2.99 15.87 -30.22
C LEU A 114 1.56 16.34 -30.46
N LYS A 115 1.21 17.59 -30.16
CA LYS A 115 -0.19 18.08 -30.18
C LYS A 115 -0.93 17.84 -31.51
N TRP A 116 -0.21 17.56 -32.61
CA TRP A 116 -0.73 17.44 -33.97
C TRP A 116 -0.33 16.15 -34.70
N LEU A 117 0.11 15.11 -33.99
CA LEU A 117 0.61 13.89 -34.64
C LEU A 117 -0.49 12.85 -34.92
N PHE A 118 -1.44 12.66 -34.01
CA PHE A 118 -2.36 11.53 -34.10
C PHE A 118 -3.71 11.92 -34.66
N SER A 119 -4.21 11.09 -35.58
CA SER A 119 -5.53 11.28 -36.18
C SER A 119 -6.64 11.13 -35.13
N SER A 120 -7.76 11.84 -35.33
CA SER A 120 -8.94 11.65 -34.48
C SER A 120 -9.45 10.20 -34.51
N SER A 121 -9.25 9.47 -35.62
CA SER A 121 -9.62 8.07 -35.74
C SER A 121 -8.79 7.15 -34.85
N ASP A 122 -7.49 7.40 -34.72
CA ASP A 122 -6.60 6.58 -33.90
C ASP A 122 -6.85 6.79 -32.42
N LEU A 123 -7.06 8.04 -32.00
CA LEU A 123 -7.50 8.35 -30.64
C LEU A 123 -8.85 7.66 -30.35
N ASP A 124 -9.81 7.72 -31.27
CA ASP A 124 -11.11 7.06 -31.10
C ASP A 124 -11.01 5.53 -31.06
N LYS A 125 -10.02 4.95 -31.74
CA LYS A 125 -9.71 3.53 -31.67
C LYS A 125 -9.08 3.19 -30.31
N LEU A 126 -8.13 3.99 -29.83
CA LEU A 126 -7.53 3.83 -28.51
C LEU A 126 -8.59 3.90 -27.40
N ALA A 127 -9.49 4.89 -27.40
CA ALA A 127 -10.55 5.00 -26.40
C ALA A 127 -11.46 3.76 -26.37
N ARG A 128 -11.80 3.23 -27.55
CA ARG A 128 -12.61 2.00 -27.66
C ARG A 128 -11.89 0.81 -27.06
N ILE A 129 -10.63 0.59 -27.43
CA ILE A 129 -9.83 -0.51 -26.90
C ILE A 129 -9.66 -0.39 -25.37
N GLN A 130 -9.41 0.82 -24.86
CA GLN A 130 -9.29 1.06 -23.42
C GLN A 130 -10.61 0.80 -22.68
N SER A 131 -11.73 1.29 -23.20
CA SER A 131 -13.05 0.99 -22.66
C SER A 131 -13.25 -0.52 -22.56
N ASP A 132 -12.97 -1.26 -23.63
CA ASP A 132 -13.08 -2.72 -23.68
C ASP A 132 -12.18 -3.43 -22.65
N LEU A 133 -10.94 -2.95 -22.45
CA LEU A 133 -10.02 -3.49 -21.45
C LEU A 133 -10.51 -3.27 -20.01
N PHE A 134 -11.15 -2.13 -19.74
CA PHE A 134 -11.75 -1.83 -18.44
C PHE A 134 -13.07 -2.59 -18.18
N GLU A 135 -13.77 -3.08 -19.21
CA GLU A 135 -14.98 -3.93 -19.01
C GLU A 135 -14.65 -5.40 -18.74
N ARG A 136 -13.46 -5.86 -19.15
CA ARG A 136 -13.11 -7.27 -19.13
C ARG A 136 -12.67 -7.73 -17.75
N VAL A 137 -12.82 -9.02 -17.52
CA VAL A 137 -12.21 -9.73 -16.38
C VAL A 137 -10.70 -9.81 -16.63
N THR A 138 -10.01 -8.72 -16.34
CA THR A 138 -8.54 -8.61 -16.36
C THR A 138 -8.02 -8.82 -14.94
N SER A 139 -6.75 -9.21 -14.79
CA SER A 139 -6.16 -9.25 -13.46
C SER A 139 -6.14 -7.84 -12.86
N PHE A 140 -6.41 -7.72 -11.55
CA PHE A 140 -6.44 -6.42 -10.87
C PHE A 140 -5.13 -5.63 -11.07
N ASN A 141 -3.99 -6.32 -11.06
CA ASN A 141 -2.69 -5.69 -11.32
C ASN A 141 -2.56 -5.18 -12.76
N CYS A 142 -3.10 -5.91 -13.74
CA CYS A 142 -3.15 -5.44 -15.12
C CYS A 142 -4.05 -4.20 -15.23
N LEU A 143 -5.22 -4.19 -14.58
CA LEU A 143 -6.13 -3.05 -14.53
C LEU A 143 -5.42 -1.78 -14.02
N LEU A 144 -4.73 -1.86 -12.88
CA LEU A 144 -3.99 -0.74 -12.32
C LEU A 144 -2.81 -0.32 -13.23
N THR A 145 -2.06 -1.28 -13.74
CA THR A 145 -0.91 -0.98 -14.63
C THR A 145 -1.36 -0.28 -15.90
N ASN A 146 -2.46 -0.76 -16.50
CA ASN A 146 -3.04 -0.20 -17.71
C ASN A 146 -3.50 1.24 -17.46
N SER A 147 -4.15 1.51 -16.33
CA SER A 147 -4.62 2.87 -16.04
C SER A 147 -3.48 3.85 -15.82
N VAL A 148 -2.40 3.45 -15.15
CA VAL A 148 -1.19 4.29 -14.97
C VAL A 148 -0.52 4.58 -16.31
N LEU A 149 -0.23 3.55 -17.12
CA LEU A 149 0.44 3.71 -18.41
C LEU A 149 -0.40 4.55 -19.39
N LEU A 150 -1.72 4.37 -19.35
CA LEU A 150 -2.64 5.18 -20.13
C LEU A 150 -2.58 6.64 -19.67
N ALA A 151 -2.71 6.91 -18.38
CA ALA A 151 -2.62 8.28 -17.85
C ALA A 151 -1.30 8.95 -18.26
N GLN A 152 -0.17 8.24 -18.17
CA GLN A 152 1.15 8.74 -18.60
C GLN A 152 1.15 9.13 -20.07
N GLY A 153 0.78 8.20 -20.96
CA GLY A 153 0.76 8.45 -22.39
C GLY A 153 -0.18 9.60 -22.77
N LEU A 154 -1.36 9.67 -22.15
CA LEU A 154 -2.30 10.75 -22.45
C LEU A 154 -1.81 12.11 -21.94
N CYS A 155 -1.26 12.21 -20.74
CA CYS A 155 -0.72 13.48 -20.24
C CYS A 155 0.41 14.01 -21.14
N SER A 156 1.25 13.12 -21.67
CA SER A 156 2.31 13.49 -22.60
C SER A 156 1.80 14.03 -23.95
N LEU A 157 0.60 13.65 -24.41
CA LEU A 157 0.03 14.15 -25.68
C LEU A 157 -0.25 15.65 -25.69
N GLU A 158 -0.56 16.24 -24.54
CA GLU A 158 -1.03 17.62 -24.49
C GLU A 158 0.05 18.63 -24.04
N GLY A 159 1.28 18.20 -23.73
CA GLY A 159 2.44 19.08 -23.51
C GLY A 159 2.22 20.24 -22.52
N GLY A 160 1.65 19.99 -21.34
CA GLY A 160 1.40 21.00 -20.28
C GLY A 160 1.20 20.36 -18.90
N SER A 161 1.05 21.16 -17.84
CA SER A 161 0.91 20.66 -16.46
C SER A 161 -0.32 19.75 -16.33
N VAL A 162 -0.20 18.69 -15.53
CA VAL A 162 -1.27 17.71 -15.33
C VAL A 162 -2.43 18.34 -14.55
N SER A 163 -2.11 19.28 -13.65
CA SER A 163 -3.07 20.05 -12.83
C SER A 163 -4.17 20.72 -13.66
N GLU A 164 -3.81 21.63 -14.57
CA GLU A 164 -4.78 22.51 -15.25
C GLU A 164 -5.79 21.70 -16.10
N LYS A 165 -5.31 20.63 -16.73
CA LYS A 165 -6.10 19.75 -17.60
C LYS A 165 -6.98 18.79 -16.83
N VAL A 166 -6.45 18.21 -15.76
CA VAL A 166 -7.23 17.36 -14.87
C VAL A 166 -8.29 18.20 -14.15
N GLN A 167 -8.00 19.43 -13.77
CA GLN A 167 -8.98 20.35 -13.19
C GLN A 167 -10.11 20.66 -14.17
N GLN A 168 -9.81 20.98 -15.43
CA GLN A 168 -10.84 21.19 -16.47
C GLN A 168 -11.73 19.97 -16.71
N LEU A 169 -11.19 18.76 -16.54
CA LEU A 169 -11.92 17.49 -16.73
C LEU A 169 -12.73 17.06 -15.51
N LEU A 170 -12.19 17.24 -14.30
CA LEU A 170 -12.87 16.85 -13.05
C LEU A 170 -13.88 17.89 -12.58
N MET A 171 -13.68 19.18 -12.90
CA MET A 171 -14.59 20.28 -12.55
C MET A 171 -15.74 20.50 -13.52
N ASN A 172 -15.92 19.61 -14.49
CA ASN A 172 -17.03 19.70 -15.44
C ASN A 172 -18.08 18.60 -15.17
N PRO A 173 -18.88 18.72 -14.08
CA PRO A 173 -20.01 17.82 -13.86
C PRO A 173 -21.11 18.01 -14.93
N ILE A 174 -21.00 19.04 -15.78
CA ILE A 174 -21.96 19.44 -16.83
C ILE A 174 -21.50 18.99 -18.23
N PHE A 175 -20.43 18.20 -18.38
CA PHE A 175 -20.05 17.74 -19.72
C PHE A 175 -21.08 16.78 -20.35
N ASN A 176 -21.97 16.18 -19.55
CA ASN A 176 -23.10 15.39 -20.04
C ASN A 176 -24.19 16.23 -20.73
N GLN A 177 -24.24 17.57 -20.57
CA GLN A 177 -25.28 18.44 -21.17
C GLN A 177 -24.77 19.39 -22.26
N LEU A 178 -23.46 19.60 -22.41
CA LEU A 178 -22.91 20.64 -23.30
C LEU A 178 -22.16 20.13 -24.54
N ILE A 179 -22.33 18.86 -24.94
CA ILE A 179 -21.95 18.40 -26.28
C ILE A 179 -23.14 18.55 -27.24
N GLY A 180 -23.63 19.79 -27.34
CA GLY A 180 -24.66 20.18 -28.32
C GLY A 180 -24.15 21.23 -29.30
N THR A 181 -23.26 22.12 -28.87
CA THR A 181 -22.84 23.25 -29.69
C THR A 181 -21.47 23.72 -29.23
N THR A 182 -20.50 23.78 -30.15
CA THR A 182 -19.16 24.43 -30.08
C THR A 182 -17.92 23.67 -29.56
N ALA A 183 -17.86 22.33 -29.67
CA ALA A 183 -16.64 21.58 -29.35
C ALA A 183 -15.71 21.34 -30.57
N GLU A 184 -15.06 22.38 -31.09
CA GLU A 184 -13.95 22.24 -32.07
C GLU A 184 -12.56 22.50 -31.47
N LYS A 185 -12.44 22.78 -30.17
CA LYS A 185 -11.15 23.01 -29.49
C LYS A 185 -11.02 22.28 -28.15
N SER A 186 -11.45 21.02 -28.08
CA SER A 186 -11.13 20.16 -26.93
C SER A 186 -9.82 19.43 -27.20
N GLU A 187 -8.84 19.60 -26.32
CA GLU A 187 -7.52 18.96 -26.39
C GLU A 187 -7.63 17.40 -26.32
N SER A 188 -6.64 16.68 -26.88
CA SER A 188 -6.70 15.22 -27.14
C SER A 188 -6.85 14.33 -25.90
N PHE A 189 -6.26 14.68 -24.75
CA PHE A 189 -6.48 14.04 -23.43
C PHE A 189 -7.92 14.25 -23.01
N SER A 190 -8.42 15.49 -23.07
CA SER A 190 -9.77 15.83 -22.63
C SER A 190 -10.85 15.08 -23.40
N ARG A 191 -10.67 14.95 -24.72
CA ARG A 191 -11.59 14.19 -25.58
C ARG A 191 -11.52 12.68 -25.34
N LEU A 192 -10.33 12.12 -25.12
CA LEU A 192 -10.19 10.69 -24.87
C LEU A 192 -10.67 10.29 -23.47
N TYR A 193 -10.27 11.08 -22.47
CA TYR A 193 -10.64 10.91 -21.08
C TYR A 193 -12.16 11.03 -20.90
N SER A 194 -12.78 12.05 -21.51
CA SER A 194 -14.24 12.16 -21.53
C SER A 194 -14.89 10.96 -22.21
N LYS A 195 -14.34 10.42 -23.30
CA LYS A 195 -14.88 9.19 -23.92
C LYS A 195 -14.79 7.96 -23.04
N ILE A 196 -13.71 7.81 -22.26
CA ILE A 196 -13.54 6.72 -21.31
C ILE A 196 -14.52 6.89 -20.13
N MET A 197 -14.70 8.12 -19.65
CA MET A 197 -15.60 8.42 -18.52
C MET A 197 -17.09 8.41 -18.90
N MET A 198 -17.47 9.03 -20.02
CA MET A 198 -18.85 9.17 -20.51
C MET A 198 -19.48 7.84 -20.93
N ARG A 199 -18.68 6.88 -21.40
CA ARG A 199 -19.18 5.57 -21.79
C ARG A 199 -19.33 4.59 -20.62
N SER A 200 -19.04 5.03 -19.39
CA SER A 200 -18.99 4.13 -18.25
C SER A 200 -20.29 4.14 -17.43
N ASP A 201 -21.13 3.13 -17.64
CA ASP A 201 -22.19 2.76 -16.69
C ASP A 201 -21.61 2.03 -15.44
N PHE A 202 -20.28 1.83 -15.39
CA PHE A 202 -19.59 1.00 -14.41
C PHE A 202 -18.62 1.81 -13.52
N PRO A 203 -18.87 1.88 -12.19
CA PRO A 203 -18.03 2.63 -11.25
C PRO A 203 -16.54 2.23 -11.23
N SER A 204 -16.24 0.95 -11.49
CA SER A 204 -14.87 0.41 -11.48
C SER A 204 -13.96 1.06 -12.53
N ARG A 205 -14.48 1.44 -13.70
CA ARG A 205 -13.65 2.03 -14.77
C ARG A 205 -13.23 3.45 -14.42
N ARG A 206 -14.19 4.25 -13.96
CA ARG A 206 -13.93 5.61 -13.48
C ARG A 206 -12.87 5.60 -12.37
N LEU A 207 -13.01 4.71 -11.39
CA LEU A 207 -12.03 4.58 -10.32
C LEU A 207 -10.65 4.12 -10.82
N ALA A 208 -10.59 3.15 -11.74
CA ALA A 208 -9.32 2.72 -12.32
C ALA A 208 -8.60 3.88 -13.04
N VAL A 209 -9.33 4.71 -13.79
CA VAL A 209 -8.78 5.89 -14.46
C VAL A 209 -8.33 6.94 -13.43
N ILE A 210 -9.14 7.23 -12.41
CA ILE A 210 -8.77 8.15 -11.31
C ILE A 210 -7.49 7.67 -10.64
N PHE A 211 -7.36 6.37 -10.34
CA PHE A 211 -6.14 5.78 -9.81
C PHE A 211 -4.93 6.03 -10.73
N GLY A 212 -5.12 5.84 -12.04
CA GLY A 212 -4.08 6.08 -13.03
C GLY A 212 -3.58 7.52 -13.01
N VAL A 213 -4.51 8.49 -12.96
CA VAL A 213 -4.20 9.92 -12.86
C VAL A 213 -3.48 10.24 -11.55
N LEU A 214 -4.01 9.80 -10.41
CA LEU A 214 -3.39 9.99 -9.10
C LEU A 214 -1.95 9.49 -9.09
N SER A 215 -1.67 8.35 -9.73
CA SER A 215 -0.35 7.74 -9.74
C SER A 215 0.72 8.51 -10.52
N ILE A 216 0.35 9.52 -11.30
CA ILE A 216 1.27 10.23 -12.21
C ILE A 216 1.31 11.73 -12.01
N VAL A 217 0.35 12.31 -11.28
CA VAL A 217 0.28 13.74 -11.01
C VAL A 217 1.49 14.14 -10.15
N SER A 218 2.17 15.22 -10.52
CA SER A 218 3.29 15.73 -9.72
C SER A 218 2.79 16.34 -8.42
N GLU A 219 3.64 16.37 -7.39
CA GLU A 219 3.28 16.95 -6.09
C GLU A 219 2.92 18.44 -6.18
N SER A 220 3.56 19.18 -7.09
CA SER A 220 3.27 20.60 -7.35
C SER A 220 1.86 20.82 -7.91
N ASP A 221 1.44 19.91 -8.79
CA ASP A 221 0.19 20.00 -9.54
C ASP A 221 -0.98 19.45 -8.73
N PHE A 222 -0.70 18.52 -7.81
CA PHE A 222 -1.72 17.83 -7.05
C PHE A 222 -2.54 18.77 -6.15
N ALA A 223 -1.92 19.82 -5.60
CA ALA A 223 -2.58 20.69 -4.64
C ALA A 223 -3.84 21.39 -5.19
N ASP A 224 -3.82 21.77 -6.47
CA ASP A 224 -4.93 22.46 -7.13
C ASP A 224 -6.11 21.54 -7.47
N VAL A 225 -5.86 20.22 -7.54
CA VAL A 225 -6.84 19.21 -7.96
C VAL A 225 -7.26 18.27 -6.84
N ALA A 226 -6.62 18.34 -5.67
CA ALA A 226 -6.79 17.41 -4.55
C ALA A 226 -8.26 17.26 -4.10
N SER A 227 -8.94 18.36 -3.79
CA SER A 227 -10.36 18.34 -3.37
C SER A 227 -11.30 17.86 -4.49
N SER A 228 -11.00 18.23 -5.74
CA SER A 228 -11.76 17.75 -6.90
C SER A 228 -11.68 16.23 -7.04
N MET A 229 -10.46 15.70 -7.00
CA MET A 229 -10.21 14.27 -7.08
C MET A 229 -10.89 13.52 -5.95
N LEU A 230 -10.84 14.05 -4.74
CA LEU A 230 -11.46 13.41 -3.59
C LEU A 230 -12.97 13.22 -3.78
N ASN A 231 -13.66 14.28 -4.22
CA ASN A 231 -15.09 14.23 -4.55
C ASN A 231 -15.44 13.21 -5.65
N GLN A 232 -14.47 12.89 -6.50
CA GLN A 232 -14.64 11.95 -7.62
C GLN A 232 -14.40 10.50 -7.19
N ILE A 233 -13.65 10.27 -6.10
CA ILE A 233 -13.41 8.95 -5.52
C ILE A 233 -14.63 8.49 -4.71
N ILE A 234 -15.28 9.40 -3.97
CA ILE A 234 -16.41 9.08 -3.10
C ILE A 234 -17.54 8.48 -3.96
N PRO A 235 -17.80 7.17 -3.86
CA PRO A 235 -18.79 6.55 -4.72
C PRO A 235 -20.18 7.02 -4.28
N GLN A 236 -20.92 7.63 -5.21
CA GLN A 236 -22.35 7.95 -5.01
C GLN A 236 -23.21 6.66 -4.88
N ASN A 237 -22.66 5.49 -5.23
CA ASN A 237 -23.33 4.20 -5.14
C ASN A 237 -22.64 3.28 -4.13
N ARG A 238 -23.38 2.93 -3.07
CA ARG A 238 -23.10 1.85 -2.12
C ARG A 238 -23.35 0.48 -2.76
N ASN A 239 -22.75 0.23 -3.92
CA ASN A 239 -22.82 -1.12 -4.50
C ASN A 239 -21.77 -1.98 -3.79
N ASP A 240 -22.18 -3.11 -3.23
CA ASP A 240 -21.35 -4.10 -2.54
C ASP A 240 -20.34 -4.81 -3.47
N ASP A 241 -20.01 -4.23 -4.63
CA ASP A 241 -19.02 -4.78 -5.55
C ASP A 241 -17.62 -4.72 -4.92
N PRO A 242 -16.98 -5.88 -4.65
CA PRO A 242 -15.68 -5.92 -4.02
C PRO A 242 -14.57 -5.29 -4.88
N LEU A 243 -14.68 -5.30 -6.22
CA LEU A 243 -13.73 -4.66 -7.11
C LEU A 243 -13.81 -3.13 -6.99
N VAL A 244 -15.03 -2.59 -6.90
CA VAL A 244 -15.26 -1.15 -6.68
C VAL A 244 -14.70 -0.75 -5.32
N GLY A 245 -14.99 -1.52 -4.26
CA GLY A 245 -14.43 -1.28 -2.93
C GLY A 245 -12.89 -1.30 -2.93
N LEU A 246 -12.27 -2.27 -3.60
CA LEU A 246 -10.82 -2.37 -3.73
C LEU A 246 -10.23 -1.18 -4.49
N LEU A 247 -10.81 -0.78 -5.62
CA LEU A 247 -10.36 0.38 -6.38
C LEU A 247 -10.52 1.70 -5.60
N THR A 248 -11.66 1.91 -4.94
CA THR A 248 -11.90 3.06 -4.08
C THR A 248 -10.84 3.15 -2.99
N SER A 249 -10.51 2.03 -2.34
CA SER A 249 -9.47 2.00 -1.31
C SER A 249 -8.08 2.33 -1.86
N TYR A 250 -7.73 1.82 -3.04
CA TYR A 250 -6.45 2.15 -3.68
C TYR A 250 -6.39 3.61 -4.14
N CYS A 251 -7.50 4.18 -4.62
CA CYS A 251 -7.60 5.61 -4.92
C CYS A 251 -7.40 6.47 -3.67
N PHE A 252 -8.09 6.16 -2.56
CA PHE A 252 -7.90 6.88 -1.30
C PHE A 252 -6.47 6.76 -0.80
N ARG A 253 -5.87 5.57 -0.86
CA ARG A 253 -4.47 5.37 -0.47
C ARG A 253 -3.52 6.25 -1.29
N GLN A 254 -3.63 6.24 -2.62
CA GLN A 254 -2.77 7.08 -3.47
C GLN A 254 -3.01 8.57 -3.22
N TRP A 255 -4.26 8.98 -3.11
CA TRP A 255 -4.61 10.37 -2.78
C TRP A 255 -3.99 10.79 -1.44
N SER A 256 -4.11 9.98 -0.39
CA SER A 256 -3.52 10.25 0.92
C SER A 256 -1.99 10.32 0.87
N ILE A 257 -1.33 9.48 0.07
CA ILE A 257 0.13 9.55 -0.15
C ILE A 257 0.51 10.92 -0.72
N HIS A 258 -0.22 11.43 -1.70
CA HIS A 258 0.06 12.74 -2.31
C HIS A 258 -0.19 13.89 -1.32
N VAL A 259 -1.31 13.87 -0.57
CA VAL A 259 -1.60 14.92 0.42
C VAL A 259 -0.56 14.95 1.53
N VAL A 260 -0.15 13.78 2.06
CA VAL A 260 0.87 13.67 3.11
C VAL A 260 2.24 14.17 2.66
N LYS A 261 2.57 14.00 1.38
CA LYS A 261 3.82 14.53 0.79
C LYS A 261 3.73 15.99 0.37
N SER A 262 2.52 16.50 0.10
CA SER A 262 2.29 17.89 -0.25
C SER A 262 2.77 18.78 0.89
N THR A 263 3.71 19.67 0.60
CA THR A 263 4.18 20.70 1.54
C THR A 263 3.20 21.88 1.65
N ASN A 264 2.02 21.77 1.05
CA ASN A 264 1.03 22.85 1.00
C ASN A 264 0.12 22.82 2.24
N GLU A 265 0.53 23.52 3.29
CA GLU A 265 -0.24 23.65 4.54
C GLU A 265 -1.65 24.25 4.33
N SER A 266 -1.81 25.14 3.33
CA SER A 266 -3.11 25.76 3.07
C SER A 266 -4.16 24.77 2.58
N LEU A 267 -3.74 23.81 1.72
CA LEU A 267 -4.59 22.71 1.28
C LEU A 267 -5.01 21.84 2.45
N VAL A 268 -4.06 21.46 3.30
CA VAL A 268 -4.38 20.54 4.41
C VAL A 268 -5.32 21.20 5.41
N ASN A 269 -5.09 22.48 5.72
CA ASN A 269 -6.01 23.26 6.56
C ASN A 269 -7.41 23.35 5.93
N HIS A 270 -7.50 23.53 4.62
CA HIS A 270 -8.79 23.52 3.90
C HIS A 270 -9.52 22.17 4.04
N LEU A 271 -8.82 21.06 3.79
CA LEU A 271 -9.37 19.71 3.89
C LEU A 271 -9.91 19.40 5.30
N ILE A 272 -9.21 19.86 6.34
CA ILE A 272 -9.59 19.64 7.74
C ILE A 272 -10.76 20.55 8.13
N LEU A 273 -10.70 21.85 7.82
CA LEU A 273 -11.72 22.83 8.23
C LEU A 273 -13.07 22.60 7.55
N ASN A 274 -13.07 22.06 6.34
CA ASN A 274 -14.29 21.78 5.57
C ASN A 274 -14.81 20.35 5.73
N ASP A 275 -14.22 19.55 6.62
CA ASP A 275 -14.61 18.15 6.88
C ASP A 275 -14.57 17.26 5.61
N GLU A 276 -13.70 17.59 4.66
CA GLU A 276 -13.58 16.84 3.39
C GLU A 276 -13.03 15.42 3.61
N LEU A 277 -12.38 15.16 4.74
CA LEU A 277 -11.83 13.85 5.10
C LEU A 277 -12.87 12.88 5.67
N ALA A 278 -14.03 13.36 6.15
CA ALA A 278 -15.04 12.51 6.79
C ALA A 278 -15.49 11.32 5.90
N PRO A 279 -15.76 11.48 4.60
CA PRO A 279 -16.13 10.35 3.72
C PRO A 279 -15.06 9.25 3.66
N ILE A 280 -13.77 9.62 3.77
CA ILE A 280 -12.67 8.63 3.78
C ILE A 280 -12.70 7.84 5.09
N PHE A 281 -12.86 8.52 6.21
CA PHE A 281 -12.99 7.85 7.51
C PHE A 281 -14.23 6.95 7.58
N GLU A 282 -15.38 7.40 7.07
CA GLU A 282 -16.57 6.54 6.96
C GLU A 282 -16.30 5.29 6.11
N PHE A 283 -15.63 5.45 4.97
CA PHE A 283 -15.24 4.31 4.14
C PHE A 283 -14.30 3.35 4.89
N ILE A 284 -13.31 3.87 5.62
CA ILE A 284 -12.39 3.08 6.44
C ILE A 284 -13.16 2.28 7.49
N PHE A 285 -14.02 2.92 8.27
CA PHE A 285 -14.79 2.23 9.33
C PHE A 285 -15.79 1.23 8.77
N HIS A 286 -16.31 1.45 7.57
CA HIS A 286 -17.21 0.53 6.90
C HIS A 286 -16.48 -0.70 6.31
N ARG A 287 -15.25 -0.54 5.79
CA ARG A 287 -14.52 -1.59 5.06
C ARG A 287 -13.36 -2.21 5.84
N GLN A 288 -13.05 -1.74 7.05
CA GLN A 288 -11.98 -2.31 7.88
C GLN A 288 -12.15 -3.80 8.22
N SER A 289 -13.38 -4.32 8.23
CA SER A 289 -13.70 -5.73 8.49
C SER A 289 -13.96 -6.55 7.23
N ASP A 290 -13.61 -6.03 6.05
CA ASP A 290 -13.82 -6.72 4.78
C ASP A 290 -13.00 -8.04 4.74
N PRO A 291 -13.58 -9.13 4.22
CA PRO A 291 -12.88 -10.41 4.07
C PRO A 291 -11.71 -10.37 3.08
N ILE A 292 -11.65 -9.38 2.20
CA ILE A 292 -10.56 -9.23 1.23
C ILE A 292 -9.37 -8.56 1.92
N ASP A 293 -8.32 -9.35 2.19
CA ASP A 293 -7.11 -8.87 2.86
C ASP A 293 -6.50 -7.64 2.17
N ALA A 294 -6.43 -7.60 0.84
CA ALA A 294 -5.86 -6.48 0.10
C ALA A 294 -6.64 -5.16 0.30
N LEU A 295 -7.96 -5.24 0.45
CA LEU A 295 -8.82 -4.09 0.74
C LEU A 295 -8.62 -3.65 2.18
N ARG A 296 -8.62 -4.59 3.14
CA ARG A 296 -8.36 -4.29 4.55
C ARG A 296 -7.01 -3.60 4.75
N GLU A 297 -5.94 -4.13 4.15
CA GLU A 297 -4.60 -3.52 4.28
C GLU A 297 -4.56 -2.12 3.64
N ALA A 298 -5.15 -1.92 2.46
CA ALA A 298 -5.19 -0.61 1.84
C ALA A 298 -6.00 0.41 2.66
N VAL A 299 -7.08 -0.01 3.31
CA VAL A 299 -7.86 0.80 4.27
C VAL A 299 -7.02 1.17 5.50
N MET A 300 -6.30 0.21 6.09
CA MET A 300 -5.46 0.46 7.27
C MET A 300 -4.26 1.37 6.96
N ASP A 301 -3.63 1.20 5.80
CA ASP A 301 -2.56 2.08 5.33
C ASP A 301 -3.07 3.50 5.09
N THR A 302 -4.26 3.64 4.50
CA THR A 302 -4.91 4.95 4.30
C THR A 302 -5.19 5.62 5.65
N PHE A 303 -5.69 4.87 6.62
CA PHE A 303 -5.94 5.36 7.97
C PHE A 303 -4.67 5.88 8.64
N GLU A 304 -3.57 5.11 8.61
CA GLU A 304 -2.28 5.55 9.18
C GLU A 304 -1.76 6.83 8.52
N LEU A 305 -1.83 6.92 7.17
CA LEU A 305 -1.43 8.10 6.42
C LEU A 305 -2.24 9.35 6.80
N LEU A 306 -3.56 9.22 6.95
CA LEU A 306 -4.41 10.33 7.36
C LEU A 306 -4.13 10.76 8.81
N VAL A 307 -3.87 9.82 9.72
CA VAL A 307 -3.45 10.16 11.09
C VAL A 307 -2.11 10.90 11.06
N CYS A 308 -1.12 10.45 10.28
CA CYS A 308 0.15 11.18 10.09
C CYS A 308 -0.08 12.62 9.63
N LEU A 309 -0.95 12.82 8.63
CA LEU A 309 -1.30 14.14 8.13
C LEU A 309 -1.86 15.04 9.24
N LEU A 310 -2.85 14.53 9.98
CA LEU A 310 -3.53 15.27 11.04
C LEU A 310 -2.59 15.63 12.20
N VAL A 311 -1.68 14.73 12.54
CA VAL A 311 -0.66 14.96 13.57
C VAL A 311 0.33 16.04 13.13
N ARG A 312 0.83 16.00 11.88
CA ARG A 312 1.75 17.02 11.34
C ARG A 312 1.15 18.43 11.35
N CYS A 313 -0.13 18.55 11.00
CA CYS A 313 -0.80 19.86 10.92
C CYS A 313 -1.19 20.43 12.29
N SER A 314 -0.95 19.67 13.35
CA SER A 314 -1.29 20.07 14.71
C SER A 314 -0.09 20.75 15.37
N THR A 315 -0.03 22.07 15.23
CA THR A 315 1.07 22.92 15.72
C THR A 315 1.10 23.13 17.24
N VAL A 316 0.28 22.40 18.01
CA VAL A 316 0.07 22.69 19.43
C VAL A 316 0.53 21.54 20.31
N THR A 317 1.15 21.90 21.43
CA THR A 317 1.52 21.03 22.57
C THR A 317 0.34 20.25 23.18
N VAL A 318 -0.90 20.55 22.77
CA VAL A 318 -2.15 19.94 23.23
C VAL A 318 -2.70 19.02 22.13
N THR A 319 -3.18 17.84 22.52
CA THR A 319 -3.81 16.90 21.58
C THR A 319 -4.96 17.58 20.82
N PRO A 320 -4.96 17.53 19.48
CA PRO A 320 -6.01 18.13 18.65
C PRO A 320 -7.38 17.55 18.98
N PRO A 321 -8.45 18.37 19.03
CA PRO A 321 -9.81 17.90 19.27
C PRO A 321 -10.25 16.82 18.26
N PHE A 322 -9.83 16.96 17.00
CA PHE A 322 -10.14 15.99 15.95
C PHE A 322 -9.45 14.63 16.19
N LEU A 323 -8.16 14.62 16.53
CA LEU A 323 -7.44 13.38 16.86
C LEU A 323 -8.02 12.70 18.10
N HIS A 324 -8.44 13.48 19.10
CA HIS A 324 -9.12 12.95 20.28
C HIS A 324 -10.45 12.29 19.88
N SER A 325 -11.30 12.99 19.12
CA SER A 325 -12.58 12.46 18.62
C SER A 325 -12.40 11.19 17.77
N LEU A 326 -11.41 11.18 16.88
CA LEU A 326 -11.08 10.02 16.05
C LEU A 326 -10.66 8.83 16.91
N LEU A 327 -9.80 9.05 17.92
CA LEU A 327 -9.41 8.01 18.86
C LEU A 327 -10.61 7.51 19.67
N THR A 328 -11.48 8.40 20.17
CA THR A 328 -12.72 8.00 20.87
C THR A 328 -13.55 7.07 20.01
N ARG A 329 -13.77 7.41 18.74
CA ARG A 329 -14.51 6.57 17.79
C ARG A 329 -13.86 5.21 17.54
N VAL A 330 -12.52 5.13 17.55
CA VAL A 330 -11.81 3.84 17.48
C VAL A 330 -12.06 3.04 18.77
N LEU A 331 -12.00 3.67 19.94
CA LEU A 331 -12.13 3.03 21.25
C LEU A 331 -13.57 2.64 21.61
N GLU A 332 -14.58 3.24 20.98
CA GLU A 332 -15.98 2.80 21.07
C GLU A 332 -16.21 1.42 20.45
N GLN A 333 -15.30 0.96 19.59
CA GLN A 333 -15.37 -0.38 19.01
C GLN A 333 -14.89 -1.43 20.03
N PRO A 334 -15.42 -2.66 20.00
CA PRO A 334 -15.03 -3.68 20.96
C PRO A 334 -13.56 -4.10 20.81
N LEU A 335 -12.78 -4.07 21.90
CA LEU A 335 -11.36 -4.45 21.89
C LEU A 335 -11.08 -5.91 21.50
N TRP A 336 -12.08 -6.80 21.61
CA TRP A 336 -11.98 -8.18 21.14
C TRP A 336 -12.17 -8.30 19.61
N MET A 337 -12.31 -7.18 18.89
CA MET A 337 -12.20 -7.15 17.43
C MET A 337 -10.75 -6.85 17.03
N ARG A 338 -10.17 -7.75 16.23
CA ARG A 338 -8.79 -7.63 15.73
C ARG A 338 -8.52 -6.26 15.10
N ASN A 339 -9.45 -5.77 14.28
CA ASN A 339 -9.28 -4.53 13.54
C ASN A 339 -9.28 -3.31 14.43
N THR A 340 -9.95 -3.34 15.59
CA THR A 340 -9.87 -2.26 16.58
C THR A 340 -8.46 -2.14 17.11
N LEU A 341 -7.81 -3.26 17.47
CA LEU A 341 -6.41 -3.24 17.91
C LEU A 341 -5.44 -2.82 16.79
N VAL A 342 -5.73 -3.22 15.54
CA VAL A 342 -4.94 -2.77 14.37
C VAL A 342 -5.11 -1.26 14.16
N LEU A 343 -6.32 -0.71 14.23
CA LEU A 343 -6.55 0.74 14.15
C LEU A 343 -5.84 1.49 15.26
N ILE A 344 -5.92 0.99 16.51
CA ILE A 344 -5.17 1.57 17.64
C ILE A 344 -3.67 1.54 17.34
N HIS A 345 -3.14 0.41 16.90
CA HIS A 345 -1.72 0.30 16.54
C HIS A 345 -1.33 1.31 15.44
N ARG A 346 -2.09 1.39 14.34
CA ARG A 346 -1.84 2.31 13.21
C ARG A 346 -1.94 3.77 13.64
N PHE A 347 -2.92 4.09 14.47
CA PHE A 347 -3.08 5.43 15.05
C PHE A 347 -1.86 5.81 15.88
N LEU A 348 -1.45 4.95 16.81
CA LEU A 348 -0.31 5.20 17.69
C LEU A 348 1.02 5.23 16.91
N SER A 349 1.18 4.36 15.90
CA SER A 349 2.34 4.33 15.01
C SER A 349 2.52 5.68 14.33
N ALA A 350 1.45 6.21 13.73
CA ALA A 350 1.45 7.55 13.14
C ALA A 350 1.78 8.66 14.16
N VAL A 351 1.21 8.60 15.38
CA VAL A 351 1.50 9.57 16.43
C VAL A 351 2.98 9.54 16.85
N PHE A 352 3.57 8.36 17.03
CA PHE A 352 4.99 8.23 17.40
C PHE A 352 5.94 8.60 16.25
N MET A 353 5.56 8.37 14.99
CA MET A 353 6.37 8.79 13.84
C MET A 353 6.46 10.31 13.71
N GLU A 354 5.37 11.01 14.01
CA GLU A 354 5.25 12.46 13.78
C GLU A 354 5.48 13.31 15.04
N THR A 355 5.55 12.70 16.22
CA THR A 355 5.74 13.42 17.49
C THR A 355 6.76 12.75 18.39
N ASN A 356 7.39 13.55 19.26
CA ASN A 356 8.26 13.05 20.32
C ASN A 356 7.47 12.63 21.59
N ARG A 357 6.20 12.22 21.46
CA ARG A 357 5.40 11.80 22.62
C ARG A 357 5.98 10.52 23.20
N THR A 358 6.03 10.45 24.53
CA THR A 358 6.40 9.21 25.23
C THR A 358 5.19 8.31 25.38
N SER A 359 5.44 7.02 25.60
CA SER A 359 4.38 6.05 25.89
C SER A 359 3.57 6.38 27.12
N GLU A 360 4.14 7.09 28.10
CA GLU A 360 3.41 7.58 29.28
C GLU A 360 2.31 8.56 28.89
N GLN A 361 2.66 9.56 28.09
CA GLN A 361 1.72 10.57 27.60
C GLN A 361 0.63 9.95 26.73
N VAL A 362 1.00 8.96 25.92
CA VAL A 362 0.06 8.22 25.07
C VAL A 362 -0.87 7.33 25.89
N ILE A 363 -0.36 6.63 26.92
CA ILE A 363 -1.17 5.81 27.83
C ILE A 363 -2.16 6.69 28.58
N GLU A 364 -1.74 7.83 29.11
CA GLU A 364 -2.65 8.79 29.76
C GLU A 364 -3.73 9.27 28.80
N TRP A 365 -3.35 9.54 27.54
CA TRP A 365 -4.31 9.94 26.52
C TRP A 365 -5.30 8.81 26.20
N LEU A 366 -4.86 7.57 26.00
CA LEU A 366 -5.76 6.41 25.78
C LEU A 366 -6.76 6.26 26.92
N VAL A 367 -6.29 6.29 28.17
CA VAL A 367 -7.14 6.13 29.35
C VAL A 367 -8.14 7.28 29.47
N SER A 368 -7.71 8.53 29.28
CA SER A 368 -8.61 9.70 29.32
C SER A 368 -9.63 9.72 28.17
N THR A 369 -9.33 9.05 27.05
CA THR A 369 -10.23 8.91 25.90
C THR A 369 -11.22 7.75 26.07
N GLY A 370 -11.12 6.99 27.17
CA GLY A 370 -12.06 5.93 27.50
C GLY A 370 -11.61 4.52 27.11
N PHE A 371 -10.30 4.30 26.90
CA PHE A 371 -9.77 2.94 26.74
C PHE A 371 -10.17 2.12 27.99
N PRO A 372 -10.82 0.95 27.83
CA PRO A 372 -11.28 0.19 28.97
C PRO A 372 -10.08 -0.38 29.72
N VAL A 373 -10.03 -0.14 31.02
CA VAL A 373 -8.96 -0.63 31.89
C VAL A 373 -9.56 -1.62 32.86
N ILE A 374 -9.04 -2.85 32.87
CA ILE A 374 -9.52 -3.87 33.79
C ILE A 374 -9.11 -3.50 35.21
N ASP A 375 -10.12 -3.41 36.08
CA ASP A 375 -9.92 -3.30 37.52
C ASP A 375 -9.46 -4.66 38.05
N MET A 376 -8.16 -4.80 38.27
CA MET A 376 -7.55 -5.97 38.87
C MET A 376 -6.99 -5.56 40.22
N ALA A 377 -6.97 -6.50 41.19
CA ALA A 377 -6.26 -6.30 42.44
C ALA A 377 -4.79 -5.95 42.12
N HIS A 378 -4.47 -4.67 42.20
CA HIS A 378 -3.14 -4.19 41.88
C HIS A 378 -2.18 -4.68 42.96
N PRO A 379 -0.96 -5.10 42.58
CA PRO A 379 0.11 -5.32 43.55
C PRO A 379 0.22 -4.12 44.48
N SER A 380 0.20 -4.36 45.80
CA SER A 380 0.30 -3.32 46.83
C SER A 380 1.58 -2.48 46.76
N GLU A 381 2.52 -2.88 45.90
CA GLU A 381 3.82 -2.26 45.66
C GLU A 381 3.81 -1.20 44.55
N LEU A 382 2.73 -1.08 43.76
CA LEU A 382 2.62 -0.09 42.70
C LEU A 382 2.12 1.26 43.26
N SER A 383 2.78 2.34 42.87
CA SER A 383 2.26 3.70 43.12
C SER A 383 0.99 3.97 42.29
N SER A 384 0.29 5.05 42.63
CA SER A 384 -0.88 5.52 41.88
C SER A 384 -0.55 5.92 40.43
N SER A 385 0.65 6.45 40.16
CA SER A 385 1.11 6.78 38.80
C SER A 385 1.39 5.53 37.95
N ALA A 386 1.78 4.43 38.59
CA ALA A 386 2.10 3.16 37.95
C ALA A 386 0.86 2.31 37.59
N THR A 387 -0.28 2.57 38.27
CA THR A 387 -1.51 1.78 38.13
C THR A 387 -2.06 1.77 36.71
N ARG A 388 -2.09 2.91 36.02
CA ARG A 388 -2.69 3.03 34.69
C ARG A 388 -1.91 2.26 33.60
N PRO A 389 -0.59 2.44 33.44
CA PRO A 389 0.21 1.62 32.54
C PRO A 389 0.07 0.12 32.83
N PHE A 390 0.12 -0.27 34.11
CA PHE A 390 -0.03 -1.66 34.51
C PHE A 390 -1.38 -2.25 34.07
N ALA A 391 -2.46 -1.56 34.41
CA ALA A 391 -3.81 -2.05 34.15
C ALA A 391 -4.14 -2.09 32.64
N LEU A 392 -3.63 -1.13 31.86
CA LEU A 392 -3.75 -1.16 30.40
C LEU A 392 -2.98 -2.35 29.79
N GLY A 393 -1.74 -2.60 30.21
CA GLY A 393 -0.95 -3.74 29.74
C GLY A 393 -1.60 -5.08 30.10
N CYS A 394 -2.15 -5.21 31.33
CA CYS A 394 -2.96 -6.36 31.71
C CYS A 394 -4.20 -6.52 30.82
N THR A 395 -4.86 -5.42 30.45
CA THR A 395 -6.02 -5.44 29.56
C THR A 395 -5.66 -6.00 28.18
N LEU A 396 -4.55 -5.55 27.58
CA LEU A 396 -4.07 -6.07 26.28
C LEU A 396 -3.74 -7.57 26.33
N ILE A 397 -3.18 -8.05 27.44
CA ILE A 397 -2.89 -9.48 27.60
C ILE A 397 -4.18 -10.28 27.78
N LEU A 398 -5.18 -9.72 28.46
CA LEU A 398 -6.45 -10.40 28.72
C LEU A 398 -7.39 -10.43 27.51
N THR A 399 -7.31 -9.46 26.58
CA THR A 399 -8.06 -9.45 25.32
C THR A 399 -7.56 -10.48 24.30
N ALA A 400 -6.38 -11.08 24.54
CA ALA A 400 -5.72 -12.04 23.68
C ALA A 400 -6.35 -13.45 23.72
N HIS A 401 -7.62 -13.57 23.32
CA HIS A 401 -8.39 -14.82 23.39
C HIS A 401 -8.07 -15.83 22.28
N ASP A 402 -7.61 -15.36 21.12
CA ASP A 402 -7.17 -16.17 19.99
C ASP A 402 -5.79 -15.73 19.49
N VAL A 403 -5.23 -16.47 18.53
CA VAL A 403 -3.89 -16.20 17.97
C VAL A 403 -3.82 -14.85 17.27
N ALA A 404 -4.83 -14.47 16.49
CA ALA A 404 -4.81 -13.22 15.71
C ALA A 404 -4.97 -11.99 16.62
N LEU A 405 -5.88 -12.05 17.60
CA LEU A 405 -6.02 -11.04 18.65
C LEU A 405 -4.77 -10.96 19.52
N SER A 406 -4.17 -12.10 19.89
CA SER A 406 -2.90 -12.13 20.62
C SER A 406 -1.81 -11.38 19.86
N GLN A 407 -1.74 -11.57 18.54
CA GLN A 407 -0.74 -10.91 17.72
C GLN A 407 -0.97 -9.40 17.64
N SER A 408 -2.20 -8.95 17.37
CA SER A 408 -2.52 -7.51 17.29
C SER A 408 -2.40 -6.80 18.66
N ALA A 409 -2.79 -7.45 19.76
CA ALA A 409 -2.56 -6.93 21.10
C ALA A 409 -1.05 -6.85 21.42
N GLY A 410 -0.28 -7.86 20.99
CA GLY A 410 1.17 -7.87 21.12
C GLY A 410 1.85 -6.76 20.31
N GLU A 411 1.34 -6.42 19.12
CA GLU A 411 1.80 -5.30 18.32
C GLU A 411 1.60 -3.96 19.04
N VAL A 412 0.41 -3.69 19.56
CA VAL A 412 0.14 -2.49 20.39
C VAL A 412 1.06 -2.46 21.62
N PHE A 413 1.22 -3.60 22.29
CA PHE A 413 2.06 -3.69 23.48
C PHE A 413 3.53 -3.37 23.17
N ALA A 414 4.05 -3.93 22.08
CA ALA A 414 5.42 -3.72 21.64
C ALA A 414 5.67 -2.26 21.23
N LEU A 415 4.71 -1.67 20.51
CA LEU A 415 4.81 -0.29 20.05
C LEU A 415 4.99 0.67 21.25
N LEU A 416 4.19 0.52 22.30
CA LEU A 416 4.36 1.29 23.54
C LEU A 416 5.67 0.93 24.26
N ALA A 417 6.04 -0.35 24.31
CA ALA A 417 7.26 -0.76 25.00
C ALA A 417 8.54 -0.11 24.42
N VAL A 418 8.59 0.16 23.11
CA VAL A 418 9.74 0.78 22.43
C VAL A 418 9.80 2.29 22.63
N HIS A 419 8.67 2.95 22.93
CA HIS A 419 8.58 4.41 23.02
C HIS A 419 8.49 4.93 24.47
N PHE A 420 8.93 4.15 25.46
CA PHE A 420 9.22 4.71 26.79
C PHE A 420 10.50 5.56 26.74
N SER A 421 10.62 6.56 27.62
CA SER A 421 11.81 7.39 27.72
C SER A 421 13.06 6.55 28.03
N SER A 422 14.24 7.01 27.60
CA SER A 422 15.52 6.34 27.88
C SER A 422 15.86 6.24 29.37
N THR A 423 15.28 7.12 30.20
CA THR A 423 15.31 7.02 31.66
C THR A 423 14.28 6.01 32.13
N GLU A 424 14.69 5.00 32.90
CA GLU A 424 13.79 4.02 33.51
C GLU A 424 12.76 4.74 34.40
N SER A 425 11.54 4.88 33.87
CA SER A 425 10.44 5.49 34.58
C SER A 425 9.61 4.43 35.33
N GLU A 426 8.81 4.90 36.28
CA GLU A 426 7.92 4.01 37.02
C GLU A 426 6.84 3.39 36.12
N ALA A 427 6.31 4.15 35.15
CA ALA A 427 5.36 3.65 34.17
C ALA A 427 5.97 2.57 33.28
N MET A 428 7.23 2.72 32.85
CA MET A 428 7.95 1.69 32.10
C MET A 428 8.09 0.42 32.93
N ARG A 429 8.52 0.53 34.20
CA ARG A 429 8.62 -0.63 35.10
C ARG A 429 7.28 -1.32 35.31
N ALA A 430 6.21 -0.54 35.50
CA ALA A 430 4.85 -1.04 35.64
C ALA A 430 4.39 -1.79 34.37
N TRP A 431 4.69 -1.23 33.20
CA TRP A 431 4.41 -1.82 31.90
C TRP A 431 5.12 -3.16 31.72
N LEU A 432 6.42 -3.24 31.99
CA LEU A 432 7.19 -4.49 31.93
C LEU A 432 6.67 -5.52 32.93
N PHE A 433 6.34 -5.06 34.14
CA PHE A 433 5.86 -5.90 35.22
C PHE A 433 4.51 -6.55 34.88
N THR A 434 3.70 -5.99 33.99
CA THR A 434 2.45 -6.65 33.53
C THR A 434 2.70 -8.05 33.00
N LEU A 435 3.78 -8.27 32.24
CA LEU A 435 4.12 -9.59 31.70
C LEU A 435 4.48 -10.58 32.81
N VAL A 436 5.22 -10.10 33.81
CA VAL A 436 5.63 -10.90 34.97
C VAL A 436 4.40 -11.27 35.81
N TRP A 437 3.53 -10.31 36.07
CA TRP A 437 2.31 -10.49 36.83
C TRP A 437 1.34 -11.44 36.12
N MET A 438 1.07 -11.20 34.84
CA MET A 438 0.16 -12.01 34.04
C MET A 438 0.67 -13.43 33.83
N ALA A 439 1.99 -13.62 33.75
CA ALA A 439 2.58 -14.95 33.67
C ALA A 439 2.30 -15.82 34.92
N LYS A 440 2.07 -15.20 36.08
CA LYS A 440 1.67 -15.90 37.32
C LYS A 440 0.18 -16.17 37.43
N GLN A 441 -0.63 -15.55 36.58
CA GLN A 441 -2.07 -15.77 36.62
C GLN A 441 -2.41 -17.11 35.95
N LEU A 442 -3.53 -17.73 36.34
CA LEU A 442 -3.98 -19.00 35.79
C LEU A 442 -4.13 -18.99 34.24
N ARG A 443 -4.46 -17.83 33.67
CA ARG A 443 -4.56 -17.65 32.21
C ARG A 443 -3.20 -17.50 31.51
N GLY A 444 -2.14 -17.13 32.24
CA GLY A 444 -0.81 -16.90 31.70
C GLY A 444 -0.74 -15.79 30.64
N VAL A 445 0.33 -15.82 29.84
CA VAL A 445 0.51 -14.97 28.66
C VAL A 445 0.59 -15.85 27.42
N SER A 446 -0.19 -15.52 26.39
CA SER A 446 -0.21 -16.25 25.11
C SER A 446 1.17 -16.24 24.43
N HIS A 447 1.60 -17.39 23.90
CA HIS A 447 2.85 -17.47 23.14
C HIS A 447 2.82 -16.58 21.88
N ALA A 448 1.68 -16.50 21.19
CA ALA A 448 1.54 -15.66 20.00
C ALA A 448 1.69 -14.17 20.32
N PHE A 449 1.27 -13.77 21.53
CA PHE A 449 1.48 -12.41 22.05
C PHE A 449 2.96 -12.17 22.33
N LEU A 450 3.62 -13.06 23.07
CA LEU A 450 5.05 -12.95 23.41
C LEU A 450 5.94 -12.95 22.16
N ASP A 451 5.66 -13.81 21.18
CA ASP A 451 6.38 -13.85 19.92
C ASP A 451 6.33 -12.48 19.22
N LYS A 452 5.16 -11.86 19.13
CA LYS A 452 5.02 -10.52 18.52
C LYS A 452 5.74 -9.44 19.32
N VAL A 453 5.55 -9.43 20.64
CA VAL A 453 6.20 -8.45 21.51
C VAL A 453 7.72 -8.52 21.40
N PHE A 454 8.30 -9.72 21.47
CA PHE A 454 9.75 -9.87 21.46
C PHE A 454 10.36 -9.63 20.07
N ASN A 455 9.63 -9.95 18.99
CA ASN A 455 10.05 -9.61 17.63
C ASN A 455 10.10 -8.09 17.39
N LEU A 456 9.12 -7.35 17.90
CA LEU A 456 8.99 -5.90 17.65
C LEU A 456 9.71 -5.04 18.70
N ALA A 457 9.88 -5.54 19.93
CA ALA A 457 10.61 -4.91 21.02
C ALA A 457 11.76 -5.82 21.51
N PRO A 458 12.85 -5.98 20.76
CA PRO A 458 13.91 -6.96 21.04
C PRO A 458 14.73 -6.67 22.31
N SER A 459 14.65 -5.46 22.86
CA SER A 459 15.26 -5.11 24.15
C SER A 459 14.48 -5.64 25.35
N LEU A 460 13.17 -5.89 25.18
CA LEU A 460 12.26 -6.30 26.26
C LEU A 460 12.66 -7.61 26.94
N PRO A 461 12.97 -8.70 26.21
CA PRO A 461 13.35 -9.97 26.82
C PRO A 461 14.56 -9.83 27.74
N SER A 462 15.57 -9.06 27.30
CA SER A 462 16.78 -8.83 28.10
C SER A 462 16.48 -8.03 29.36
N ALA A 463 15.61 -7.01 29.27
CA ALA A 463 15.17 -6.24 30.43
C ALA A 463 14.37 -7.11 31.43
N LEU A 464 13.48 -7.98 30.93
CA LEU A 464 12.73 -8.94 31.76
C LEU A 464 13.65 -9.88 32.52
N ILE A 465 14.63 -10.46 31.82
CA ILE A 465 15.62 -11.36 32.41
C ILE A 465 16.45 -10.62 33.46
N LYS A 466 17.00 -9.45 33.11
CA LYS A 466 17.88 -8.69 34.01
C LYS A 466 17.15 -8.24 35.28
N ASN A 467 15.93 -7.74 35.15
CA ASN A 467 15.25 -7.02 36.23
C ASN A 467 14.21 -7.86 36.98
N TYR A 468 13.68 -8.93 36.38
CA TYR A 468 12.53 -9.67 36.93
C TYR A 468 12.70 -11.20 36.97
N THR A 469 13.88 -11.77 36.68
CA THR A 469 14.08 -13.23 36.72
C THR A 469 13.65 -13.84 38.07
N GLN A 470 13.98 -13.18 39.19
CA GLN A 470 13.63 -13.65 40.53
C GLN A 470 12.12 -13.60 40.81
N CYS A 471 11.38 -12.80 40.05
CA CYS A 471 9.94 -12.68 40.22
C CYS A 471 9.19 -13.83 39.55
N PHE A 472 9.78 -14.57 38.60
CA PHE A 472 9.10 -15.68 37.94
C PHE A 472 9.05 -16.93 38.83
N THR A 473 7.83 -17.36 39.20
CA THR A 473 7.56 -18.61 39.91
C THR A 473 7.43 -19.78 38.93
N GLU A 474 7.12 -20.98 39.42
CA GLU A 474 6.87 -22.16 38.55
C GLU A 474 5.79 -21.87 37.50
N GLU A 475 4.74 -21.13 37.84
CA GLU A 475 3.65 -20.75 36.95
C GLU A 475 4.10 -19.78 35.84
N GLY A 476 4.99 -18.84 36.17
CA GLY A 476 5.54 -17.87 35.21
C GLY A 476 6.77 -18.35 34.44
N LEU A 477 7.26 -19.56 34.73
CA LEU A 477 8.51 -20.08 34.18
C LEU A 477 8.47 -20.16 32.65
N SER A 478 7.35 -20.54 32.05
CA SER A 478 7.20 -20.63 30.58
C SER A 478 7.55 -19.33 29.86
N THR A 479 7.03 -18.19 30.33
CA THR A 479 7.30 -16.85 29.79
C THR A 479 8.78 -16.48 29.92
N LEU A 480 9.39 -16.74 31.08
CA LEU A 480 10.81 -16.50 31.31
C LEU A 480 11.67 -17.31 30.32
N LEU A 481 11.31 -18.57 30.07
CA LEU A 481 12.03 -19.43 29.11
C LEU A 481 11.83 -19.03 27.67
N HIS A 482 10.65 -18.54 27.33
CA HIS A 482 10.41 -17.96 26.03
C HIS A 482 11.31 -16.75 25.78
N ALA A 483 11.48 -15.87 26.80
CA ALA A 483 12.42 -14.75 26.74
C ALA A 483 13.88 -15.20 26.55
N TYR A 484 14.35 -16.19 27.33
CA TYR A 484 15.71 -16.75 27.15
C TYR A 484 15.91 -17.34 25.76
N ARG A 485 14.96 -18.16 25.30
CA ARG A 485 15.01 -18.77 23.97
C ARG A 485 15.10 -17.71 22.88
N TYR A 486 14.30 -16.65 22.99
CA TYR A 486 14.33 -15.56 22.03
C TYR A 486 15.74 -14.94 21.94
N CYS A 487 16.33 -14.59 23.08
CA CYS A 487 17.68 -14.02 23.16
C CYS A 487 18.80 -14.95 22.66
N LEU A 488 18.63 -16.27 22.77
CA LEU A 488 19.60 -17.26 22.34
C LEU A 488 19.53 -17.58 20.83
N THR A 489 18.41 -17.30 20.17
CA THR A 489 18.21 -17.68 18.77
C THR A 489 18.65 -16.62 17.77
N LYS A 490 18.98 -17.08 16.54
CA LYS A 490 19.30 -16.24 15.37
C LYS A 490 18.11 -15.41 14.86
N LYS A 491 16.94 -15.43 15.50
CA LYS A 491 15.85 -14.45 15.24
C LYS A 491 15.98 -13.21 16.13
N GLY A 492 16.58 -13.32 17.32
CA GLY A 492 16.95 -12.18 18.19
C GLY A 492 18.29 -11.52 17.79
N LEU A 493 18.59 -11.46 16.49
CA LEU A 493 19.94 -11.31 15.93
C LEU A 493 20.83 -10.25 16.61
N LYS A 494 21.97 -10.75 17.14
CA LYS A 494 23.26 -10.08 17.32
C LYS A 494 23.37 -8.92 18.33
N ARG A 495 22.38 -8.62 19.17
CA ARG A 495 22.48 -7.48 20.11
C ARG A 495 21.88 -7.77 21.47
N SER A 496 22.68 -8.40 22.34
CA SER A 496 22.92 -8.00 23.74
C SER A 496 23.65 -9.14 24.46
N PRO A 497 24.84 -8.92 25.05
CA PRO A 497 25.45 -9.92 25.91
C PRO A 497 24.57 -10.07 27.15
N ILE A 498 23.96 -11.24 27.32
CA ILE A 498 23.33 -11.61 28.58
C ILE A 498 24.40 -12.32 29.40
N THR A 499 24.72 -11.78 30.57
CA THR A 499 25.43 -12.54 31.60
C THR A 499 24.48 -13.67 32.02
N PRO A 500 24.84 -14.95 31.81
CA PRO A 500 23.90 -16.04 31.98
C PRO A 500 23.37 -16.07 33.42
N PRO A 501 22.05 -16.01 33.64
CA PRO A 501 21.48 -16.28 34.93
C PRO A 501 21.64 -17.77 35.23
N ASP A 502 21.78 -18.07 36.51
CA ASP A 502 22.10 -19.35 37.11
C ASP A 502 21.78 -20.57 36.20
N LEU A 503 22.82 -21.27 35.74
CA LEU A 503 22.72 -22.48 34.89
C LEU A 503 21.75 -23.53 35.48
N ALA A 504 21.49 -23.48 36.78
CA ALA A 504 20.48 -24.28 37.47
C ALA A 504 19.03 -23.98 37.03
N LEU A 505 18.67 -22.72 36.74
CA LEU A 505 17.34 -22.31 36.28
C LEU A 505 17.12 -22.70 34.81
N LEU A 506 18.11 -22.46 33.96
CA LEU A 506 18.09 -22.86 32.54
C LEU A 506 18.05 -24.39 32.40
N SER A 507 18.77 -25.14 33.23
CA SER A 507 18.75 -26.61 33.19
C SER A 507 17.45 -27.23 33.73
N ARG A 508 16.79 -26.63 34.73
CA ARG A 508 15.43 -27.04 35.18
C ARG A 508 14.38 -26.81 34.10
N ALA A 509 14.57 -25.78 33.30
CA ALA A 509 13.68 -25.36 32.23
C ALA A 509 13.75 -26.19 30.95
N PHE A 510 14.95 -26.58 30.52
CA PHE A 510 15.06 -27.53 29.42
C PHE A 510 14.45 -28.90 29.78
N ARG A 511 14.46 -29.27 31.07
CA ARG A 511 13.80 -30.49 31.57
C ARG A 511 12.27 -30.40 31.63
N SER A 512 11.67 -29.20 31.64
CA SER A 512 10.20 -29.05 31.68
C SER A 512 9.55 -29.05 30.30
N GLN A 513 10.29 -28.73 29.22
CA GLN A 513 9.81 -28.89 27.84
C GLN A 513 9.59 -30.37 27.47
N ASP A 514 10.39 -31.28 28.00
CA ASP A 514 10.17 -32.73 27.85
C ASP A 514 8.88 -33.20 28.53
N ARG A 515 8.32 -32.45 29.49
CA ARG A 515 7.03 -32.79 30.13
C ARG A 515 5.82 -32.17 29.44
N GLN A 516 5.94 -30.97 28.84
CA GLN A 516 4.83 -30.34 28.12
C GLN A 516 4.53 -30.97 26.76
N VAL A 517 5.49 -31.69 26.15
CA VAL A 517 5.21 -32.52 24.96
C VAL A 517 4.39 -33.78 25.31
N TYR A 518 4.42 -34.23 26.57
CA TYR A 518 3.74 -35.46 27.02
C TYR A 518 2.42 -35.24 27.79
N LEU A 519 2.03 -33.99 28.06
CA LEU A 519 0.77 -33.66 28.75
C LEU A 519 -0.23 -32.95 27.82
N ARG A 520 -0.47 -33.53 26.64
CA ARG A 520 -1.78 -33.47 25.98
C ARG A 520 -2.48 -34.83 26.15
N PRO A 521 -3.29 -35.04 27.20
CA PRO A 521 -4.30 -36.08 27.15
C PRO A 521 -5.56 -35.50 26.51
N GLY A 522 -5.95 -36.04 25.36
CA GLY A 522 -7.27 -35.81 24.77
C GLY A 522 -7.25 -35.10 23.42
N CYS A 523 -6.83 -35.81 22.38
CA CYS A 523 -7.39 -35.72 21.02
C CYS A 523 -6.72 -36.77 20.13
N TYR A 524 -6.87 -38.06 20.45
CA TYR A 524 -6.82 -39.16 19.48
C TYR A 524 -7.52 -40.38 20.10
N SER A 525 -8.82 -40.48 19.83
CA SER A 525 -9.63 -41.66 20.12
C SER A 525 -9.55 -42.63 18.93
N GLY A 526 -8.80 -43.72 19.11
CA GLY A 526 -8.97 -45.01 18.44
C GLY A 526 -8.41 -45.17 17.01
N PRO A 527 -8.43 -46.41 16.48
CA PRO A 527 -7.44 -47.46 16.78
C PRO A 527 -6.86 -48.08 15.47
N SER A 528 -5.75 -48.82 15.59
CA SER A 528 -5.18 -49.86 14.68
C SER A 528 -3.65 -49.73 14.67
N ASP A 529 -2.92 -50.71 15.21
CA ASP A 529 -2.44 -51.91 14.50
C ASP A 529 -1.52 -51.56 13.34
N PHE A 530 -0.24 -51.94 13.45
CA PHE A 530 0.56 -52.75 12.51
C PHE A 530 2.06 -52.52 12.73
N PHE A 531 2.70 -53.56 13.31
CA PHE A 531 4.13 -53.89 13.47
C PHE A 531 5.10 -52.94 14.16
#